data_AF-X0XLZ2-F1
#
_entry.id   AF-X0XLZ2-F1
#
_cell.length_a   1.000
_cell.length_b   1.000
_cell.length_c   1.000
_cell.angle_alpha   90.00
_cell.angle_beta   90.00
_cell.angle_gamma   90.00
#
_symmetry.space_group_name_H-M   'P 1'
#
loop_
_entity.id
_entity.type
_entity.pdbx_description
1 polymer ?
#
loop_
_entity_poly.entity_id
_entity_poly.type
_entity_poly.pdbx_seq_one_letter_code
_entity_poly.pdbx_strand_id
1 'polypeptide(L)' 'MFNYVVKVGHKAYRKFIFGAVLLFFCLLFITPANSQDENQKYFELDSGLKIFLYEKHTFPLINLVFAVNLGTKDESDET' A
#
# COMPACT_ATOMS: atom_id res chain seq x y z
N MET A 1 -55.82 18.47 2.08
CA MET A 1 -55.25 17.28 1.40
C MET A 1 -53.96 17.61 0.62
N PHE A 2 -53.86 18.73 -0.11
CA PHE A 2 -52.66 19.14 -0.85
C PHE A 2 -51.38 19.35 0.00
N ASN A 3 -51.50 19.92 1.20
CA ASN A 3 -50.34 20.19 2.08
C ASN A 3 -49.65 18.93 2.64
N TYR A 4 -50.33 17.78 2.65
CA TYR A 4 -49.74 16.52 3.13
C TYR A 4 -48.85 15.86 2.08
N VAL A 5 -49.23 15.95 0.80
CA VAL A 5 -48.47 15.36 -0.32
C VAL A 5 -47.12 16.04 -0.49
N VAL A 6 -47.05 17.37 -0.37
CA VAL A 6 -45.80 18.15 -0.42
C VAL A 6 -44.85 17.79 0.72
N LYS A 7 -45.38 17.60 1.94
CA LYS A 7 -44.60 17.18 3.12
C LYS A 7 -44.02 15.77 2.98
N VAL A 8 -44.73 14.86 2.32
CA VAL A 8 -44.29 13.47 2.09
C VAL A 8 -43.15 13.42 1.05
N GLY A 9 -43.26 14.19 -0.04
CA GLY A 9 -42.18 14.34 -1.03
C GLY A 9 -40.89 14.91 -0.41
N HIS A 10 -41.04 15.89 0.48
CA HIS A 10 -39.92 16.50 1.22
C HIS A 10 -39.32 15.57 2.31
N LYS A 11 -39.98 14.48 2.69
CA LYS A 11 -39.38 13.47 3.58
C LYS A 11 -38.66 12.38 2.81
N ALA A 12 -39.18 12.04 1.63
CA ALA A 12 -38.59 11.05 0.72
C ALA A 12 -37.30 11.58 0.07
N TYR A 13 -37.27 12.82 -0.43
CA TYR A 13 -36.06 13.40 -1.03
C TYR A 13 -34.90 13.49 -0.03
N ARG A 14 -35.20 13.76 1.25
CA ARG A 14 -34.18 13.89 2.31
C ARG A 14 -33.50 12.55 2.61
N LYS A 15 -34.26 11.45 2.56
CA LYS A 15 -33.72 10.09 2.69
C LYS A 15 -32.89 9.70 1.47
N PHE A 16 -33.32 10.13 0.28
CA PHE A 16 -32.60 9.86 -0.96
C PHE A 16 -31.27 10.62 -1.03
N ILE A 17 -31.26 11.90 -0.63
CA ILE A 17 -30.04 12.70 -0.50
C ILE A 17 -29.09 12.08 0.52
N PHE A 18 -29.61 11.64 1.66
CA PHE A 18 -28.77 11.00 2.68
C PHE A 18 -28.13 9.70 2.16
N GLY A 19 -28.89 8.88 1.43
CA GLY A 19 -28.35 7.69 0.76
C GLY A 19 -27.30 8.02 -0.29
N ALA A 20 -27.53 9.06 -1.11
CA ALA A 20 -26.58 9.49 -2.13
C ALA A 20 -25.28 10.07 -1.53
N VAL A 21 -25.38 10.85 -0.45
CA VAL A 21 -24.21 11.38 0.28
C VAL A 21 -23.43 10.24 0.92
N LEU A 22 -24.11 9.26 1.53
CA LEU A 22 -23.46 8.09 2.11
C LEU A 22 -22.74 7.26 1.04
N LEU A 23 -23.38 7.05 -0.11
CA LEU A 23 -22.78 6.32 -1.24
C LEU A 23 -21.54 7.07 -1.77
N PHE A 24 -21.64 8.38 -1.96
CA PHE A 24 -20.53 9.23 -2.40
C PHE A 24 -19.37 9.22 -1.40
N PHE A 25 -19.69 9.26 -0.10
CA PHE A 25 -18.69 9.15 0.96
C PHE A 25 -18.01 7.77 0.94
N CYS A 26 -18.76 6.68 0.79
CA CYS A 26 -18.19 5.33 0.64
C CYS A 26 -17.27 5.23 -0.58
N LEU A 27 -17.62 5.85 -1.71
CA LEU A 27 -16.81 5.87 -2.92
C LEU A 27 -15.49 6.65 -2.73
N LEU A 28 -15.46 7.67 -1.86
CA LEU A 28 -14.24 8.41 -1.53
C LEU A 28 -13.22 7.59 -0.71
N PHE A 29 -13.66 6.57 0.04
CA PHE A 29 -12.76 5.67 0.78
C PHE A 29 -12.32 4.44 -0.03
N ILE A 30 -12.76 4.32 -1.29
CA ILE A 30 -12.16 3.39 -2.24
C ILE A 30 -10.87 4.03 -2.76
N THR A 31 -9.92 4.26 -1.86
CA THR A 31 -8.52 4.36 -2.30
C THR A 31 -8.18 3.05 -2.99
N PRO A 32 -7.56 3.05 -4.19
CA PRO A 32 -6.96 1.84 -4.68
C PRO A 32 -6.00 1.41 -3.57
N ALA A 33 -6.26 0.26 -2.95
CA ALA A 33 -5.22 -0.45 -2.25
C ALA A 33 -4.17 -0.66 -3.32
N ASN A 34 -3.15 0.19 -3.31
CA ASN A 34 -1.97 0.02 -4.13
C ASN A 34 -1.48 -1.35 -3.70
N SER A 35 -1.80 -2.38 -4.49
CA SER A 35 -1.14 -3.65 -4.38
C SER A 35 0.29 -3.27 -4.71
N GLN A 36 1.04 -2.95 -3.67
CA GLN A 36 2.47 -2.81 -3.72
C GLN A 36 2.91 -4.19 -4.19
N ASP A 37 2.97 -4.34 -5.50
CA ASP A 37 3.62 -5.46 -6.17
C ASP A 37 5.11 -5.15 -6.02
N GLU A 38 5.56 -5.19 -4.76
CA GLU A 38 6.95 -5.04 -4.40
C GLU A 38 7.60 -6.28 -4.97
N ASN A 39 8.21 -6.15 -6.14
CA ASN A 39 8.83 -7.28 -6.80
C ASN A 39 10.11 -7.61 -6.02
N GLN A 40 9.95 -8.50 -5.05
CA GLN A 40 11.06 -9.00 -4.24
C GLN A 40 11.59 -10.26 -4.91
N LYS A 41 12.89 -10.26 -5.23
CA LYS A 41 13.56 -11.44 -5.77
C LYS A 41 14.70 -11.83 -4.85
N TYR A 42 14.76 -13.12 -4.53
CA TYR A 42 15.85 -13.72 -3.79
C TYR A 42 16.40 -14.88 -4.61
N PHE A 43 17.71 -14.90 -4.81
CA PHE A 43 18.40 -16.01 -5.46
C PHE A 43 19.84 -16.13 -4.97
N GLU A 44 20.39 -17.33 -5.12
CA GLU A 44 21.76 -17.66 -4.78
C GLU A 44 22.50 -18.02 -6.07
N LEU A 45 23.69 -17.46 -6.24
CA LEU A 45 24.56 -17.81 -7.35
C LEU A 45 25.29 -19.12 -7.06
N ASP A 46 25.82 -19.78 -8.10
CA ASP A 46 26.62 -21.00 -7.95
C ASP A 46 27.87 -20.80 -7.06
N SER A 47 28.31 -19.56 -6.86
CA SER A 47 29.39 -19.18 -5.94
C SER A 47 28.99 -19.18 -4.46
N GLY A 48 27.70 -19.37 -4.14
CA GLY A 48 27.13 -19.22 -2.80
C GLY A 48 26.79 -17.78 -2.42
N LEU A 49 26.97 -16.81 -3.33
CA LEU A 49 26.57 -15.42 -3.09
C LEU A 49 25.04 -15.30 -3.11
N LYS A 50 24.49 -14.80 -2.01
CA LYS A 50 23.05 -14.57 -1.85
C LYS A 50 22.70 -13.14 -2.24
N ILE A 51 21.75 -13.00 -3.16
CA ILE A 51 21.33 -11.71 -3.69
C ILE A 51 19.85 -11.50 -3.35
N PHE A 52 19.57 -10.33 -2.77
CA PHE A 52 18.22 -9.85 -2.51
C PHE A 52 17.99 -8.57 -3.31
N LEU A 53 16.99 -8.59 -4.18
CA LEU A 53 16.57 -7.45 -5.00
C LEU A 53 15.20 -7.00 -4.55
N TYR A 54 15.08 -5.68 -4.32
CA TYR A 54 13.84 -5.02 -3.96
C TYR A 54 13.57 -3.90 -4.95
N GLU A 55 12.54 -4.06 -5.78
CA GLU A 55 12.16 -3.07 -6.76
C GLU A 55 11.07 -2.14 -6.20
N LYS A 56 11.34 -0.84 -6.18
CA LYS A 56 10.40 0.19 -5.72
C LYS A 56 10.16 1.22 -6.80
N HIS A 57 8.97 1.21 -7.39
CA HIS A 57 8.60 2.14 -8.45
C HIS A 57 8.18 3.53 -7.95
N THR A 58 8.00 3.70 -6.64
CA THR A 58 7.56 4.98 -6.05
C THR A 58 8.64 6.06 -6.05
N PHE A 59 9.94 5.68 -6.10
CA PHE A 59 11.06 6.62 -6.04
C PHE A 59 12.20 6.19 -6.98
N PRO A 60 12.81 7.12 -7.73
CA PRO A 60 13.89 6.81 -8.68
C PRO A 60 15.26 6.76 -7.98
N LEU A 61 15.39 5.93 -6.93
CA LEU A 61 16.62 5.79 -6.16
C LEU A 61 17.15 4.36 -6.24
N ILE A 62 18.48 4.24 -6.33
CA ILE A 62 19.17 2.95 -6.32
C ILE A 62 19.96 2.85 -5.01
N ASN A 63 19.74 1.76 -4.27
CA ASN A 63 20.51 1.44 -3.07
C ASN A 63 21.20 0.09 -3.27
N LEU A 64 22.50 0.04 -3.02
CA LEU A 64 23.32 -1.16 -3.09
C LEU A 64 23.96 -1.38 -1.72
N VAL A 65 23.71 -2.55 -1.14
CA VAL A 65 24.30 -2.96 0.14
C VAL A 65 25.02 -4.28 -0.09
N PHE A 66 26.26 -4.35 0.39
CA PHE A 66 27.03 -5.58 0.42
C PHE A 66 27.36 -5.91 1.87
N ALA A 67 27.14 -7.15 2.26
CA ALA A 67 27.39 -7.63 3.61
C ALA A 67 28.16 -8.94 3.55
N VAL A 68 29.14 -9.07 4.43
CA VAL A 68 29.90 -10.30 4.63
C VAL A 68 29.72 -10.72 6.07
N ASN A 69 29.53 -12.02 6.31
CA ASN A 69 29.44 -12.55 7.66
C ASN A 69 30.86 -12.76 8.24
N LEU A 70 31.57 -11.65 8.40
CA LEU A 70 32.88 -11.55 9.02
C LEU A 70 32.85 -10.33 9.93
N GLY A 71 33.44 -10.47 11.11
CA GLY A 71 33.61 -9.36 12.04
C GLY A 71 34.81 -9.55 12.95
N THR A 72 34.95 -8.66 13.93
CA THR A 72 36.09 -8.65 14.86
C THR A 72 36.24 -9.93 15.68
N LYS A 73 35.20 -10.76 15.76
CA LYS A 73 35.26 -12.08 16.41
C LYS A 73 36.13 -13.07 15.63
N ASP A 74 36.24 -12.87 14.32
CA ASP A 74 36.96 -13.74 13.41
C ASP A 74 38.41 -13.25 13.18
N GLU A 75 38.81 -12.17 13.86
CA GLU A 75 40.19 -11.67 13.91
C GLU A 75 41.08 -12.65 14.68
N SER A 76 42.33 -12.77 14.23
CA SER A 76 43.40 -13.53 14.85
C SER A 76 44.35 -12.60 15.59
N ASP A 77 45.22 -13.12 16.45
CA ASP A 77 46.17 -12.27 17.19
C ASP A 77 47.15 -11.50 16.27
N GLU A 78 47.36 -11.99 15.04
CA GLU A 78 48.22 -11.34 14.04
C GLU A 78 47.48 -10.35 13.12
N THR A 79 46.15 -10.45 13.03
CA THR A 79 45.28 -9.59 12.19
C THR A 79 43.86 -9.53 12.72
#